data_AF-A0AAD6WJL2-F1
#
_entry.id   AF-A0AAD6WJL2-F1
#
_cell.length_a   1.000
_cell.length_b   1.000
_cell.length_c   1.000
_cell.angle_alpha   90.00
_cell.angle_beta   90.00
_cell.angle_gamma   90.00
#
_symmetry.space_group_name_H-M   'P 1'
#
loop_
_entity.id
_entity.type
_entity.pdbx_description
1 polymer ?
#
loop_
_entity_poly.entity_id
_entity_poly.type
_entity_poly.pdbx_seq_one_letter_code
_entity_poly.pdbx_strand_id
1 'polypeptide(L)'
;MKPGDKLFDNINSAIRKCKVGVTVFSPRYCESYFCLHELALIMESKKKVIPIFCDIKPSQLRVVNDGKCPMEDIRRFRWALEEAKYTVGLTFDSLKG
;
A
#
# COMPACT_ATOMS: atom_id res chain seq x y z
N MET A 1 9.00 0.09 -24.66
CA MET A 1 9.14 -0.03 -23.20
C MET A 1 10.06 1.08 -22.74
N LYS A 2 9.62 1.88 -21.77
CA LYS A 2 10.47 2.85 -21.07
C LYS A 2 11.26 2.13 -19.96
N PRO A 3 12.44 2.64 -19.56
CA PRO A 3 13.12 2.16 -18.36
C PRO A 3 12.17 2.29 -17.16
N GLY A 4 11.79 1.16 -16.55
CA GLY A 4 10.81 1.11 -15.44
C GLY A 4 9.61 0.20 -15.71
N ASP A 5 9.19 0.02 -16.97
CA ASP A 5 7.99 -0.79 -17.30
C ASP A 5 8.16 -2.25 -16.86
N LYS A 6 9.35 -2.83 -17.10
CA LYS A 6 9.68 -4.20 -16.66
C LYS A 6 9.66 -4.35 -15.14
N LEU A 7 10.04 -3.31 -14.41
CA LEU A 7 10.05 -3.35 -12.95
C LEU A 7 8.61 -3.42 -12.42
N PHE A 8 7.73 -2.60 -12.98
CA PHE A 8 6.31 -2.59 -12.62
C PHE A 8 5.62 -3.93 -12.90
N ASP A 9 5.85 -4.50 -14.08
CA ASP A 9 5.29 -5.82 -14.43
C ASP A 9 5.82 -6.94 -13.53
N ASN A 10 7.10 -6.91 -13.19
CA ASN A 10 7.71 -7.89 -12.31
C ASN A 10 7.16 -7.80 -10.88
N ILE A 11 6.98 -6.58 -10.34
CA ILE A 11 6.37 -6.36 -9.03
C ILE A 11 4.93 -6.87 -9.03
N ASN A 12 4.15 -6.55 -10.05
CA ASN A 12 2.77 -7.00 -10.17
C ASN A 12 2.67 -8.53 -10.26
N SER A 13 3.58 -9.16 -11.00
CA SER A 13 3.68 -10.62 -11.08
C SER A 13 4.05 -11.23 -9.72
N ALA A 14 5.00 -10.63 -9.00
CA ALA A 14 5.44 -11.09 -7.70
C ALA A 14 4.32 -10.99 -6.66
N ILE A 15 3.58 -9.88 -6.61
CA ILE A 15 2.42 -9.69 -5.75
C ILE A 15 1.36 -10.76 -6.01
N ARG A 16 1.05 -11.05 -7.28
CA ARG A 16 0.06 -12.08 -7.63
C ARG A 16 0.52 -13.49 -7.22
N LYS A 17 1.83 -13.74 -7.19
CA LYS A 17 2.42 -15.05 -6.81
C LYS A 17 2.72 -15.19 -5.32
N CYS A 18 2.78 -14.09 -4.57
CA CYS A 18 3.10 -14.14 -3.15
C CYS A 18 1.97 -14.81 -2.33
N LYS A 19 2.33 -15.29 -1.13
CA LYS A 19 1.38 -15.86 -0.16
C LYS A 19 0.88 -14.82 0.84
N VAL A 20 1.77 -13.92 1.25
CA VAL A 20 1.54 -12.88 2.26
C VAL A 20 2.26 -11.61 1.80
N GLY A 21 1.61 -10.45 1.94
CA GLY A 21 2.23 -9.14 1.79
C GLY A 21 2.47 -8.50 3.15
N VAL A 22 3.70 -8.06 3.41
CA VAL A 22 4.01 -7.24 4.59
C VAL A 22 4.03 -5.79 4.13
N THR A 23 3.10 -4.98 4.65
CA THR A 23 2.98 -3.57 4.25
C THR A 23 3.52 -2.69 5.36
N VAL A 24 4.59 -1.94 5.08
CA VAL A 24 5.18 -0.99 6.03
C VAL A 24 4.61 0.39 5.74
N PHE A 25 3.61 0.78 6.50
CA PHE A 25 3.05 2.12 6.49
C PHE A 25 4.00 3.08 7.20
N SER A 26 4.40 4.13 6.49
CA SER A 26 5.25 5.22 6.98
C SER A 26 4.55 6.57 6.78
N PRO A 27 5.06 7.67 7.36
CA PRO A 27 4.46 9.00 7.21
C PRO A 27 4.21 9.42 5.75
N ARG A 28 5.05 8.94 4.81
CA ARG A 28 4.99 9.29 3.38
C ARG A 28 4.38 8.20 2.51
N TYR A 29 3.89 7.10 3.07
CA TYR A 29 3.37 5.96 2.31
C TYR A 29 2.25 6.39 1.35
N CYS A 30 1.28 7.16 1.85
CA CYS A 30 0.13 7.61 1.07
C CYS A 30 0.46 8.74 0.06
N GLU A 31 1.69 9.26 0.05
CA GLU A 31 2.17 10.21 -0.96
C GLU A 31 2.66 9.49 -2.23
N SER A 32 2.98 8.20 -2.13
CA SER A 32 3.50 7.40 -3.24
C SER A 32 2.38 6.67 -3.96
N TYR A 33 2.19 7.01 -5.24
CA TYR A 33 1.30 6.27 -6.14
C TYR A 33 1.64 4.78 -6.18
N PHE A 34 2.93 4.44 -6.27
CA PHE A 34 3.36 3.04 -6.35
C PHE A 34 3.04 2.26 -5.07
N CYS A 35 3.27 2.85 -3.89
CA CYS A 35 2.93 2.18 -2.63
C CYS A 35 1.42 1.93 -2.50
N LEU A 36 0.59 2.90 -2.92
CA LEU A 36 -0.87 2.74 -2.94
C LEU A 36 -1.33 1.70 -3.98
N HIS A 37 -0.69 1.68 -5.15
CA HIS A 37 -0.95 0.70 -6.20
C HIS A 37 -0.61 -0.72 -5.77
N GLU A 38 0.58 -0.93 -5.18
CA GLU A 38 1.02 -2.22 -4.67
C GLU A 38 0.07 -2.73 -3.58
N LEU A 39 -0.32 -1.88 -2.62
CA LEU A 39 -1.31 -2.24 -1.60
C LEU A 39 -2.65 -2.66 -2.21
N ALA A 40 -3.17 -1.88 -3.16
CA ALA A 40 -4.41 -2.20 -3.85
C ALA A 40 -4.31 -3.53 -4.58
N LEU A 41 -3.21 -3.78 -5.28
CA LEU A 41 -3.00 -5.03 -6.00
C LEU A 41 -2.90 -6.24 -5.06
N ILE A 42 -2.25 -6.09 -3.90
CA ILE A 42 -2.16 -7.14 -2.87
C ILE A 42 -3.57 -7.50 -2.37
N MET A 43 -4.39 -6.48 -2.03
CA MET A 43 -5.75 -6.65 -1.52
C MET A 43 -6.70 -7.23 -2.57
N GLU A 44 -6.66 -6.73 -3.81
CA GLU A 44 -7.46 -7.24 -4.94
C GLU A 44 -7.11 -8.68 -5.29
N SER A 45 -5.84 -9.05 -5.14
CA SER A 45 -5.36 -10.42 -5.32
C SER A 45 -5.71 -11.33 -4.14
N LYS A 46 -6.52 -10.85 -3.17
CA LYS A 46 -6.98 -11.57 -1.97
C LYS A 46 -5.82 -12.16 -1.16
N LYS A 47 -4.68 -11.48 -1.16
CA LYS A 47 -3.51 -11.91 -0.38
C LYS A 47 -3.70 -11.48 1.07
N LYS A 48 -3.14 -12.27 2.00
CA LYS A 48 -3.10 -11.86 3.41
C LYS A 48 -2.12 -10.69 3.55
N VAL A 49 -2.53 -9.65 4.25
CA VAL A 49 -1.69 -8.49 4.56
C VAL A 49 -1.34 -8.48 6.04
N ILE A 50 -0.07 -8.27 6.33
CA ILE A 50 0.42 -7.97 7.69
C ILE A 50 0.85 -6.49 7.68
N PRO A 51 0.05 -5.60 8.28
CA PRO A 51 0.40 -4.19 8.32
C PRO A 51 1.38 -3.90 9.46
N ILE A 52 2.40 -3.10 9.17
CA ILE A 52 3.34 -2.52 10.13
C ILE A 52 3.17 -1.01 10.05
N PHE A 53 2.79 -0.38 11.15
CA PHE A 53 2.59 1.05 11.27
C PHE A 53 3.86 1.67 11.90
N CYS A 54 4.77 2.12 11.03
CA CYS A 54 6.05 2.71 11.38
C CYS A 54 5.91 4.24 11.51
N ASP A 55 6.03 4.74 12.74
CA ASP A 55 5.93 6.18 13.08
C ASP A 55 4.63 6.86 12.62
N ILE A 56 3.57 6.07 12.47
CA ILE A 56 2.26 6.52 12.01
C ILE A 56 1.14 5.75 12.70
N LYS A 57 0.01 6.40 12.97
CA LYS A 57 -1.21 5.72 13.43
C LYS A 57 -2.07 5.32 12.23
N PRO A 58 -2.83 4.20 12.30
CA PRO A 58 -3.75 3.81 11.23
C PRO A 58 -4.71 4.94 10.83
N SER A 59 -5.18 5.73 11.79
CA SER A 59 -6.07 6.88 11.55
C SER A 59 -5.47 8.01 10.71
N GLN A 60 -4.14 8.07 10.59
CA GLN A 60 -3.46 9.08 9.76
C GLN A 60 -3.37 8.66 8.29
N LEU A 61 -3.60 7.38 7.97
CA LEU A 61 -3.59 6.86 6.60
C LEU A 61 -4.82 7.36 5.84
N ARG A 62 -4.57 8.15 4.78
CA ARG A 62 -5.61 8.72 3.92
C ARG A 62 -5.10 8.90 2.48
N VAL A 63 -5.97 8.59 1.52
CA VAL A 63 -5.71 8.87 0.09
C VAL A 63 -6.23 10.26 -0.25
N VAL A 64 -5.35 11.16 -0.66
CA VAL A 64 -5.70 12.49 -1.13
C VAL A 64 -5.97 12.45 -2.63
N ASN A 65 -7.04 13.09 -3.08
CA ASN A 65 -7.26 13.33 -4.50
C ASN A 65 -6.65 14.68 -4.87
N ASP A 66 -5.48 14.65 -5.50
CA ASP A 66 -4.76 15.84 -5.98
C ASP A 66 -4.86 15.99 -7.51
N GLY A 67 -5.73 15.22 -8.17
CA GLY A 67 -5.91 15.22 -9.63
C GLY A 67 -4.79 14.55 -10.41
N LYS A 68 -3.78 13.94 -9.75
CA LYS A 68 -2.63 13.33 -10.43
C LYS A 68 -2.87 11.92 -10.94
N CYS A 69 -3.91 11.22 -10.46
CA CYS A 69 -4.23 9.86 -10.88
C CYS A 69 -5.71 9.69 -11.24
N PRO A 70 -6.05 8.70 -12.08
CA PRO A 70 -7.43 8.42 -12.46
C PRO A 70 -8.34 8.17 -11.25
N MET A 71 -9.60 8.61 -11.31
CA MET A 71 -10.57 8.39 -10.22
C MET A 71 -10.77 6.91 -9.88
N GLU A 72 -10.61 6.02 -10.86
CA GLU A 72 -10.68 4.58 -10.63
C GLU A 72 -9.60 4.10 -9.65
N ASP A 73 -8.36 4.57 -9.83
CA ASP A 73 -7.26 4.24 -8.93
C ASP A 73 -7.47 4.82 -7.53
N ILE A 74 -7.99 6.05 -7.43
CA ILE A 74 -8.33 6.65 -6.13
C ILE A 74 -9.32 5.77 -5.36
N ARG A 75 -10.33 5.23 -6.04
CA ARG A 75 -11.32 4.34 -5.42
C ARG A 75 -10.68 3.05 -4.94
N ARG A 76 -9.84 2.43 -5.76
CA ARG A 76 -9.08 1.21 -5.42
C ARG A 76 -8.17 1.45 -4.21
N PHE A 77 -7.43 2.56 -4.21
CA PHE A 77 -6.51 2.92 -3.13
C PHE A 77 -7.25 3.17 -1.82
N ARG A 78 -8.38 3.90 -1.85
CA ARG A 78 -9.19 4.15 -0.65
C ARG A 78 -9.72 2.86 -0.04
N TRP A 79 -10.25 1.97 -0.87
CA TRP A 79 -10.74 0.67 -0.42
C TRP A 79 -9.62 -0.15 0.23
N ALA A 80 -8.49 -0.30 -0.45
CA ALA A 80 -7.37 -1.09 0.04
C ALA A 80 -6.76 -0.53 1.33
N LEU A 81 -6.68 0.80 1.45
CA LEU A 81 -6.17 1.46 2.65
C LEU A 81 -7.15 1.30 3.82
N GLU A 82 -8.46 1.37 3.58
CA GLU A 82 -9.46 1.20 4.63
C GLU A 82 -9.47 -0.24 5.18
N GLU A 83 -9.41 -1.25 4.31
CA GLU A 83 -9.24 -2.65 4.72
C GLU A 83 -7.95 -2.85 5.55
N ALA A 84 -6.85 -2.23 5.12
CA ALA A 84 -5.57 -2.33 5.83
C ALA A 84 -5.61 -1.67 7.23
N LYS A 85 -6.37 -0.58 7.41
CA LYS A 85 -6.50 0.12 8.69
C LYS A 85 -7.20 -0.71 9.76
N TYR A 86 -8.14 -1.57 9.37
CA TYR A 86 -8.85 -2.48 10.29
C TYR A 86 -8.20 -3.86 10.42
N THR A 87 -7.13 -4.12 9.68
CA THR A 87 -6.34 -5.34 9.83
C THR A 87 -5.41 -5.20 11.04
N VAL A 88 -5.46 -6.16 11.97
CA VAL A 88 -4.57 -6.19 13.14
C VAL A 88 -3.11 -6.22 12.67
N GLY A 89 -2.32 -5.27 13.16
CA GLY A 89 -0.94 -5.06 12.75
C GLY A 89 0.02 -4.80 13.89
N LEU A 90 1.28 -4.55 13.53
CA LEU A 90 2.33 -4.16 14.45
C LEU A 90 2.49 -2.64 14.44
N THR A 91 2.73 -2.04 15.60
CA THR A 91 3.14 -0.64 15.69
C THR A 91 4.64 -0.59 15.97
N PHE A 92 5.35 0.30 15.29
CA PHE A 92 6.78 0.49 15.43
C PHE A 92 7.08 1.97 15.59
N ASP A 93 7.85 2.30 16.62
CA ASP A 93 8.33 3.65 16.95
C ASP A 93 9.85 3.65 16.81
N SER A 94 10.35 4.30 15.76
CA SER A 94 11.78 4.29 15.42
C SER A 94 12.65 5.00 16.46
N LEU A 95 12.06 5.82 17.33
CA LEU A 95 12.78 6.51 18.41
C LEU A 95 12.99 5.62 19.65
N LYS A 96 12.36 4.44 19.69
CA LYS A 96 12.42 3.51 20.84
C LYS A 96 13.07 2.16 20.50
N GLY A 97 13.68 2.05 19.32
CA GLY A 97 14.34 0.84 18.81
C GLY A 97 15.80 0.69 19.20
#